data_AF-A0A957R6Q3-F1
#
_entry.id   AF-A0A957R6Q3-F1
#
_cell.length_a   1.000
_cell.length_b   1.000
_cell.length_c   1.000
_cell.angle_alpha   90.00
_cell.angle_beta   90.00
_cell.angle_gamma   90.00
#
_symmetry.space_group_name_H-M   'P 1'
#
loop_
_entity.id
_entity.type
_entity.pdbx_description
1 polymer ?
#
loop_
_entity_poly.entity_id
_entity_poly.type
_entity_poly.pdbx_seq_one_letter_code
_entity_poly.pdbx_strand_id
1 'polypeptide(L)'
;VDPSSNEREMFVMNGSRFGSAGYLEVLAHEFRHMIEYNHDRNDLDWEVEGSAMLAEDLLGYANDAHNRANLFIANPDQQLNRWSESNTAPRYGQGYALNRYIYDRLGTDLHREFATSDETGLNAVTEVAAAHNLGFTGLELWLDWLVALAIHDRPQTPAHYKLPAPLRTVLPERLFSYPYETETVVNQYAADYYTFLGEGEATVTFTGSTHVPLLEIQPASGERMWLAQRANYSQMQLTREFDLTAVESATLFYDVYYDIEAGYDFAYVTLSTDDGQTWASLETPHMQSKAAGDDPSDSALTNTFYTDLSGQWLTETVDLSAYAGQHIHLRFEYVTDPILNFGGLAIDNILIPEIGFVDDAETNQGWATAGFVHATAAIPQQWHLQLITFEDGVPVIREIAMNETNSIAFLLSLDNNVDEYPILVVAATAPMTLQPAHYQLNVTP
;
A
#
# COMPACT_ATOMS: atom_id res chain seq x y z
N VAL A 1 7.95 14.28 -14.99
CA VAL A 1 7.73 15.72 -15.33
C VAL A 1 8.16 15.93 -16.77
N ASP A 2 7.26 16.34 -17.66
CA ASP A 2 7.61 16.67 -19.05
C ASP A 2 8.29 18.04 -19.10
N PRO A 3 9.58 18.12 -19.48
CA PRO A 3 10.32 19.38 -19.52
C PRO A 3 9.82 20.38 -20.60
N SER A 4 8.89 19.96 -21.46
CA SER A 4 8.23 20.82 -22.46
C SER A 4 6.84 21.33 -22.04
N SER A 5 6.34 20.89 -20.88
CA SER A 5 5.07 21.35 -20.31
C SER A 5 5.16 22.77 -19.76
N ASN A 6 4.07 23.54 -19.87
CA ASN A 6 3.93 24.82 -19.17
C ASN A 6 3.29 24.68 -17.78
N GLU A 7 3.01 23.44 -17.36
CA GLU A 7 2.42 23.06 -16.07
C GLU A 7 1.17 23.86 -15.70
N ARG A 8 0.39 24.29 -16.70
CA ARG A 8 -0.81 25.07 -16.46
C ARG A 8 -1.92 24.18 -15.91
N GLU A 9 -2.43 24.55 -14.74
CA GLU A 9 -3.60 23.92 -14.13
C GLU A 9 -4.82 23.98 -15.07
N MET A 10 -5.32 22.80 -15.42
CA MET A 10 -6.53 22.64 -16.22
C MET A 10 -7.18 21.28 -15.99
N PHE A 11 -8.51 21.25 -16.06
CA PHE A 11 -9.28 20.02 -16.17
C PHE A 11 -9.88 19.90 -17.57
N VAL A 12 -9.91 18.67 -18.11
CA VAL A 12 -10.52 18.37 -19.41
C VAL A 12 -11.84 17.66 -19.17
N MET A 13 -12.94 18.33 -19.48
CA MET A 13 -14.28 17.82 -19.22
C MET A 13 -15.00 17.44 -20.52
N ASN A 14 -15.76 16.34 -20.47
CA ASN A 14 -16.58 15.92 -21.60
C ASN A 14 -17.77 16.87 -21.82
N GLY A 15 -17.67 17.74 -22.83
CA GLY A 15 -18.71 18.72 -23.15
C GLY A 15 -20.08 18.13 -23.49
N SER A 16 -20.17 16.85 -23.88
CA SER A 16 -21.46 16.19 -24.13
C SER A 16 -22.28 15.96 -22.86
N ARG A 17 -21.65 16.01 -21.68
CA ARG A 17 -22.29 15.84 -20.37
C ARG A 17 -22.67 17.17 -19.71
N PHE A 18 -22.30 18.30 -20.29
CA PHE A 18 -22.47 19.63 -19.70
C PHE A 18 -23.92 19.87 -19.23
N GLY A 19 -24.07 20.36 -18.00
CA GLY A 19 -25.37 20.64 -17.38
C GLY A 19 -26.06 19.44 -16.73
N SER A 20 -25.46 18.24 -16.76
CA SER A 20 -25.96 17.07 -16.02
C SER A 20 -25.38 16.99 -14.60
N ALA A 21 -26.05 16.25 -13.71
CA ALA A 21 -25.54 15.97 -12.37
C ALA A 21 -24.19 15.23 -12.42
N GLY A 22 -24.05 14.23 -13.29
CA GLY A 22 -22.79 13.49 -13.46
C GLY A 22 -21.64 14.35 -14.00
N TYR A 23 -21.92 15.47 -14.68
CA TYR A 23 -20.87 16.42 -15.04
C TYR A 23 -20.37 17.21 -13.82
N LEU A 24 -21.27 17.58 -12.91
CA LEU A 24 -20.91 18.30 -11.68
C LEU A 24 -20.24 17.38 -10.66
N GLU A 25 -20.63 16.11 -10.61
CA GLU A 25 -19.97 15.04 -9.86
C GLU A 25 -18.50 14.91 -10.29
N VAL A 26 -18.24 14.62 -11.57
CA VAL A 26 -16.86 14.54 -12.09
C VAL A 26 -16.11 15.87 -11.92
N LEU A 27 -16.77 17.01 -12.10
CA LEU A 27 -16.11 18.31 -11.88
C LEU A 27 -15.69 18.49 -10.42
N ALA A 28 -16.52 18.09 -9.46
CA ALA A 28 -16.18 18.14 -8.04
C ALA A 28 -14.97 17.26 -7.72
N HIS A 29 -14.95 16.04 -8.27
CA HIS A 29 -13.86 15.10 -8.16
C HIS A 29 -12.53 15.68 -8.68
N GLU A 30 -12.50 16.07 -9.95
CA GLU A 30 -11.29 16.58 -10.60
C GLU A 30 -10.83 17.92 -10.01
N PHE A 31 -11.76 18.76 -9.54
CA PHE A 31 -11.42 20.01 -8.88
C PHE A 31 -10.76 19.78 -7.52
N ARG A 32 -11.13 18.71 -6.80
CA ARG A 32 -10.43 18.31 -5.57
C ARG A 32 -8.98 17.96 -5.86
N HIS A 33 -8.70 17.16 -6.90
CA HIS A 33 -7.32 16.80 -7.29
C HIS A 33 -6.47 18.03 -7.59
N MET A 34 -7.06 19.05 -8.24
CA MET A 34 -6.37 20.31 -8.51
C MET A 34 -6.05 21.12 -7.24
N ILE A 35 -6.90 21.03 -6.20
CA ILE A 35 -6.62 21.65 -4.89
C ILE A 35 -5.46 20.90 -4.22
N GLU A 36 -5.53 19.58 -4.13
CA GLU A 36 -4.48 18.75 -3.53
C GLU A 36 -3.13 19.01 -4.18
N TYR A 37 -3.06 19.04 -5.52
CA TYR A 37 -1.81 19.27 -6.27
C TYR A 37 -1.02 20.54 -5.86
N ASN A 38 -1.69 21.52 -5.26
CA ASN A 38 -1.11 22.77 -4.74
C ASN A 38 -0.65 22.71 -3.27
N HIS A 39 -0.99 21.63 -2.56
CA HIS A 39 -0.73 21.44 -1.14
C HIS A 39 0.20 20.25 -0.90
N ASP A 40 -0.20 19.04 -1.29
CA ASP A 40 0.60 17.82 -1.20
C ASP A 40 0.45 16.99 -2.49
N ARG A 41 1.52 16.33 -2.91
CA ARG A 41 1.55 15.47 -4.11
C ARG A 41 1.94 14.04 -3.80
N ASN A 42 2.22 13.72 -2.53
CA ASN A 42 2.79 12.44 -2.13
C ASN A 42 1.80 11.57 -1.36
N ASP A 43 0.53 11.98 -1.28
CA ASP A 43 -0.53 11.22 -0.63
C ASP A 43 -0.78 9.86 -1.26
N LEU A 44 -1.33 8.95 -0.45
CA LEU A 44 -1.65 7.60 -0.87
C LEU A 44 -2.91 7.57 -1.74
N ASP A 45 -2.97 6.65 -2.70
CA ASP A 45 -4.09 6.55 -3.66
C ASP A 45 -5.48 6.54 -3.02
N TRP A 46 -5.64 5.85 -1.88
CA TRP A 46 -6.92 5.79 -1.17
C TRP A 46 -7.34 7.14 -0.57
N GLU A 47 -6.37 7.98 -0.22
CA GLU A 47 -6.56 9.32 0.34
C GLU A 47 -6.89 10.30 -0.77
N VAL A 48 -6.06 10.32 -1.82
CA VAL A 48 -6.24 11.11 -3.04
C VAL A 48 -7.64 10.90 -3.62
N GLU A 49 -7.94 9.65 -3.97
CA GLU A 49 -9.20 9.32 -4.64
C GLU A 49 -10.37 9.31 -3.67
N GLY A 50 -10.15 8.88 -2.43
CA GLY A 50 -11.19 8.84 -1.41
C GLY A 50 -11.72 10.21 -1.03
N SER A 51 -10.84 11.20 -0.91
CA SER A 51 -11.24 12.57 -0.59
C SER A 51 -11.81 13.32 -1.79
N ALA A 52 -11.47 12.92 -3.03
CA ALA A 52 -12.16 13.38 -4.25
C ALA A 52 -13.62 12.88 -4.27
N MET A 53 -13.84 11.60 -3.97
CA MET A 53 -15.18 11.04 -3.80
C MET A 53 -15.94 11.68 -2.61
N LEU A 54 -15.25 12.05 -1.54
CA LEU A 54 -15.85 12.81 -0.43
C LEU A 54 -16.28 14.21 -0.89
N ALA A 55 -15.52 14.88 -1.74
CA ALA A 55 -15.90 16.19 -2.28
C ALA A 55 -17.20 16.13 -3.10
N GLU A 56 -17.41 15.05 -3.87
CA GLU A 56 -18.68 14.78 -4.53
C GLU A 56 -19.83 14.70 -3.52
N ASP A 57 -19.67 13.92 -2.45
CA ASP A 57 -20.68 13.75 -1.40
C ASP A 57 -21.01 15.08 -0.70
N LEU A 58 -19.99 15.83 -0.25
CA LEU A 58 -20.16 17.12 0.41
C LEU A 58 -20.91 18.16 -0.43
N LEU A 59 -20.82 18.06 -1.77
CA LEU A 59 -21.54 18.91 -2.72
C LEU A 59 -22.93 18.36 -3.13
N GLY A 60 -23.32 17.20 -2.60
CA GLY A 60 -24.63 16.58 -2.82
C GLY A 60 -24.69 15.60 -4.01
N TYR A 61 -23.54 15.14 -4.51
CA TYR A 61 -23.40 14.19 -5.62
C TYR A 61 -22.98 12.79 -5.15
N ALA A 62 -23.38 12.39 -3.95
CA ALA A 62 -22.88 11.21 -3.25
C ALA A 62 -23.26 9.83 -3.83
N ASN A 63 -24.05 9.75 -4.91
CA ASN A 63 -24.64 8.48 -5.34
C ASN A 63 -23.56 7.47 -5.78
N ASP A 64 -22.57 7.90 -6.54
CA ASP A 64 -21.50 7.02 -7.00
C ASP A 64 -20.59 6.61 -5.83
N ALA A 65 -20.20 7.57 -4.98
CA ALA A 65 -19.47 7.34 -3.73
C ALA A 65 -20.13 6.27 -2.85
N HIS A 66 -21.43 6.39 -2.57
CA HIS A 66 -22.17 5.40 -1.79
C HIS A 66 -22.23 4.01 -2.45
N ASN A 67 -22.44 3.96 -3.76
CA ASN A 67 -22.49 2.68 -4.47
C ASN A 67 -21.14 1.97 -4.43
N ARG A 68 -20.05 2.70 -4.64
CA ARG A 68 -18.69 2.17 -4.58
C ARG A 68 -18.28 1.74 -3.18
N ALA A 69 -18.57 2.54 -2.16
CA ALA A 69 -18.34 2.11 -0.77
C ALA A 69 -19.09 0.83 -0.44
N ASN A 70 -20.34 0.68 -0.89
CA ASN A 70 -21.09 -0.56 -0.70
C ASN A 70 -20.51 -1.76 -1.47
N LEU A 71 -19.78 -1.55 -2.57
CA LEU A 71 -19.00 -2.61 -3.24
C LEU A 71 -17.80 -3.03 -2.40
N PHE A 72 -17.09 -2.08 -1.79
CA PHE A 72 -16.00 -2.37 -0.85
C PHE A 72 -16.50 -3.09 0.40
N ILE A 73 -17.54 -2.59 1.05
CA ILE A 73 -18.09 -3.15 2.29
C ILE A 73 -18.56 -4.60 2.11
N ALA A 74 -19.00 -4.96 0.90
CA ALA A 74 -19.37 -6.34 0.58
C ALA A 74 -18.18 -7.31 0.54
N ASN A 75 -16.94 -6.78 0.42
CA ASN A 75 -15.70 -7.53 0.46
C ASN A 75 -14.58 -6.70 1.14
N PRO A 76 -14.59 -6.60 2.48
CA PRO A 76 -13.71 -5.69 3.22
C PRO A 76 -12.26 -6.17 3.31
N ASP A 77 -11.97 -7.41 2.91
CA ASP A 77 -10.60 -7.93 2.77
C ASP A 77 -9.93 -7.36 1.49
N GLN A 78 -9.73 -6.05 1.49
CA GLN A 78 -9.05 -5.29 0.45
C GLN A 78 -8.01 -4.39 1.11
N GLN A 79 -6.73 -4.58 0.78
CA GLN A 79 -5.64 -3.81 1.37
C GLN A 79 -5.78 -2.31 1.12
N LEU A 80 -5.91 -1.51 2.18
CA LEU A 80 -6.13 -0.07 2.09
C LEU A 80 -5.02 0.65 1.32
N ASN A 81 -3.77 0.32 1.61
CA ASN A 81 -2.61 0.93 0.99
C ASN A 81 -2.18 0.20 -0.30
N ARG A 82 -3.15 -0.24 -1.13
CA ARG A 82 -2.91 -0.90 -2.42
C ARG A 82 -3.99 -0.50 -3.44
N TRP A 83 -3.54 -0.10 -4.63
CA TRP A 83 -4.41 0.12 -5.79
C TRP A 83 -4.49 -1.10 -6.71
N SER A 84 -5.44 -1.12 -7.64
CA SER A 84 -5.62 -2.23 -8.58
C SER A 84 -6.00 -1.74 -9.97
N GLU A 85 -5.40 -2.33 -11.00
CA GLU A 85 -5.70 -2.02 -12.42
C GLU A 85 -7.06 -2.55 -12.89
N SER A 86 -7.51 -3.69 -12.35
CA SER A 86 -8.61 -4.46 -12.95
C SER A 86 -10.00 -4.01 -12.49
N ASN A 87 -10.16 -3.72 -11.20
CA ASN A 87 -11.44 -3.33 -10.60
C ASN A 87 -11.22 -2.26 -9.54
N THR A 88 -11.13 -1.02 -9.99
CA THR A 88 -10.92 0.16 -9.13
C THR A 88 -12.17 0.57 -8.36
N ALA A 89 -13.38 0.19 -8.80
CA ALA A 89 -14.63 0.66 -8.19
C ALA A 89 -14.71 0.45 -6.66
N PRO A 90 -14.42 -0.73 -6.09
CA PRO A 90 -14.35 -0.88 -4.64
C PRO A 90 -13.18 -0.12 -4.01
N ARG A 91 -12.07 0.15 -4.72
CA ARG A 91 -10.93 0.93 -4.18
C ARG A 91 -11.30 2.40 -3.95
N TYR A 92 -11.96 3.03 -4.92
CA TYR A 92 -12.60 4.34 -4.73
C TYR A 92 -13.59 4.32 -3.56
N GLY A 93 -14.37 3.25 -3.46
CA GLY A 93 -15.34 3.06 -2.38
C GLY A 93 -14.70 2.95 -0.99
N GLN A 94 -13.59 2.22 -0.89
CA GLN A 94 -12.80 2.07 0.32
C GLN A 94 -12.24 3.42 0.76
N GLY A 95 -11.60 4.14 -0.17
CA GLY A 95 -11.07 5.48 0.07
C GLY A 95 -12.15 6.45 0.54
N TYR A 96 -13.31 6.47 -0.13
CA TYR A 96 -14.45 7.29 0.27
C TYR A 96 -14.96 6.93 1.67
N ALA A 97 -15.19 5.65 1.95
CA ALA A 97 -15.74 5.22 3.24
C ALA A 97 -14.84 5.58 4.41
N LEU A 98 -13.52 5.48 4.25
CA LEU A 98 -12.56 5.90 5.28
C LEU A 98 -12.45 7.43 5.38
N ASN A 99 -12.34 8.16 4.26
CA ASN A 99 -12.30 9.62 4.28
C ASN A 99 -13.57 10.23 4.88
N ARG A 100 -14.73 9.67 4.55
CA ARG A 100 -16.00 10.07 5.14
C ARG A 100 -16.02 9.84 6.65
N TYR A 101 -15.48 8.71 7.10
CA TYR A 101 -15.33 8.42 8.53
C TYR A 101 -14.38 9.40 9.23
N ILE A 102 -13.21 9.68 8.64
CA ILE A 102 -12.26 10.68 9.13
C ILE A 102 -12.93 12.06 9.22
N TYR A 103 -13.65 12.47 8.18
CA TYR A 103 -14.38 13.74 8.14
C TYR A 103 -15.41 13.85 9.26
N ASP A 104 -16.20 12.80 9.48
CA ASP A 104 -17.22 12.78 10.55
C ASP A 104 -16.57 12.73 11.96
N ARG A 105 -15.38 12.12 12.10
CA ARG A 105 -14.63 12.05 13.37
C ARG A 105 -13.91 13.36 13.73
N LEU A 106 -13.31 14.01 12.73
CA LEU A 106 -12.47 15.20 12.90
C LEU A 106 -13.26 16.51 12.75
N GLY A 107 -14.33 16.50 11.96
CA GLY A 107 -15.01 17.70 11.51
C GLY A 107 -14.21 18.47 10.46
N THR A 108 -14.82 19.54 9.94
CA THR A 108 -14.31 20.25 8.75
C THR A 108 -12.91 20.85 8.91
N ASP A 109 -12.63 21.50 10.05
CA ASP A 109 -11.36 22.23 10.23
C ASP A 109 -10.18 21.27 10.36
N LEU A 110 -10.31 20.22 11.18
CA LEU A 110 -9.25 19.23 11.37
C LEU A 110 -9.09 18.30 10.16
N HIS A 111 -10.18 18.00 9.43
CA HIS A 111 -10.06 17.29 8.15
C HIS A 111 -9.29 18.13 7.12
N ARG A 112 -9.42 19.47 7.13
CA ARG A 112 -8.60 20.31 6.25
C ARG A 112 -7.12 20.18 6.61
N GLU A 113 -6.78 20.20 7.91
CA GLU A 113 -5.39 20.02 8.35
C GLU A 113 -4.85 18.66 7.92
N PHE A 114 -5.63 17.59 8.07
CA PHE A 114 -5.32 16.25 7.56
C PHE A 114 -5.04 16.27 6.05
N ALA A 115 -5.97 16.79 5.24
CA ALA A 115 -5.87 16.82 3.78
C ALA A 115 -4.82 17.82 3.23
N THR A 116 -4.09 18.51 4.09
CA THR A 116 -2.98 19.41 3.72
C THR A 116 -1.71 19.11 4.51
N SER A 117 -1.64 17.91 5.10
CA SER A 117 -0.49 17.41 5.86
C SER A 117 0.68 17.14 4.91
N ASP A 118 1.91 17.29 5.40
CA ASP A 118 3.11 16.81 4.66
C ASP A 118 3.37 15.31 4.95
N GLU A 119 2.79 14.76 6.02
CA GLU A 119 2.72 13.32 6.30
C GLU A 119 1.53 12.70 5.56
N THR A 120 1.65 11.41 5.20
CA THR A 120 0.66 10.72 4.35
C THR A 120 -0.16 9.67 5.11
N GLY A 121 -1.39 9.45 4.67
CA GLY A 121 -2.24 8.36 5.15
C GLY A 121 -2.53 8.37 6.65
N LEU A 122 -2.39 7.22 7.32
CA LEU A 122 -2.66 7.11 8.76
C LEU A 122 -1.66 7.89 9.63
N ASN A 123 -0.48 8.24 9.10
CA ASN A 123 0.48 9.09 9.81
C ASN A 123 -0.03 10.53 9.89
N ALA A 124 -0.62 11.06 8.80
CA ALA A 124 -1.27 12.37 8.79
C ALA A 124 -2.36 12.48 9.87
N VAL A 125 -3.21 11.46 9.98
CA VAL A 125 -4.25 11.38 11.03
C VAL A 125 -3.62 11.37 12.43
N THR A 126 -2.51 10.63 12.60
CA THR A 126 -1.78 10.57 13.87
C THR A 126 -1.21 11.93 14.26
N GLU A 127 -0.63 12.65 13.30
CA GLU A 127 -0.08 13.99 13.52
C GLU A 127 -1.16 14.98 13.93
N VAL A 128 -2.25 15.06 13.17
CA VAL A 128 -3.40 15.94 13.49
C VAL A 128 -3.97 15.60 14.87
N ALA A 129 -4.16 14.31 15.17
CA ALA A 129 -4.69 13.87 16.45
C ALA A 129 -3.75 14.23 17.63
N ALA A 130 -2.44 14.11 17.44
CA ALA A 130 -1.44 14.50 18.44
C ALA A 130 -1.41 16.03 18.64
N ALA A 131 -1.42 16.81 17.56
CA ALA A 131 -1.41 18.28 17.60
C ALA A 131 -2.61 18.85 18.36
N HIS A 132 -3.77 18.18 18.27
CA HIS A 132 -5.02 18.60 18.90
C HIS A 132 -5.39 17.80 20.16
N ASN A 133 -4.51 16.93 20.65
CA ASN A 133 -4.71 16.09 21.84
C ASN A 133 -6.02 15.27 21.80
N LEU A 134 -6.34 14.68 20.63
CA LEU A 134 -7.59 13.94 20.43
C LEU A 134 -7.59 12.54 21.09
N GLY A 135 -6.42 12.07 21.55
CA GLY A 135 -6.30 10.85 22.34
C GLY A 135 -6.39 9.55 21.55
N PHE A 136 -6.11 9.59 20.24
CA PHE A 136 -5.99 8.42 19.37
C PHE A 136 -4.89 8.64 18.32
N THR A 137 -4.47 7.56 17.68
CA THR A 137 -3.58 7.51 16.51
C THR A 137 -4.38 7.17 15.25
N GLY A 138 -3.79 7.35 14.07
CA GLY A 138 -4.40 6.94 12.81
C GLY A 138 -4.69 5.44 12.75
N LEU A 139 -3.81 4.60 13.33
CA LEU A 139 -4.06 3.16 13.44
C LEU A 139 -5.28 2.87 14.31
N GLU A 140 -5.42 3.51 15.47
CA GLU A 140 -6.60 3.34 16.34
C GLU A 140 -7.88 3.84 15.67
N LEU A 141 -7.83 4.96 14.93
CA LEU A 141 -8.97 5.42 14.13
C LEU A 141 -9.36 4.42 13.05
N TRP A 142 -8.37 3.84 12.37
CA TRP A 142 -8.61 2.81 11.36
C TRP A 142 -9.22 1.53 11.96
N LEU A 143 -8.76 1.09 13.13
CA LEU A 143 -9.36 -0.03 13.86
C LEU A 143 -10.81 0.29 14.29
N ASP A 144 -11.06 1.51 14.78
CA ASP A 144 -12.42 1.96 15.07
C ASP A 144 -13.32 1.99 13.83
N TRP A 145 -12.76 2.34 12.67
CA TRP A 145 -13.48 2.31 11.40
C TRP A 145 -13.90 0.89 11.02
N LEU A 146 -13.03 -0.11 11.17
CA LEU A 146 -13.38 -1.52 10.92
C LEU A 146 -14.57 -1.98 11.80
N VAL A 147 -14.59 -1.57 13.07
CA VAL A 147 -15.75 -1.78 13.93
C VAL A 147 -16.99 -1.07 13.38
N ALA A 148 -16.87 0.21 13.00
CA ALA A 148 -17.99 0.99 12.45
C ALA A 148 -18.59 0.32 11.20
N LEU A 149 -17.77 -0.26 10.32
CA LEU A 149 -18.23 -1.00 9.15
C LEU A 149 -19.16 -2.18 9.52
N ALA A 150 -18.98 -2.80 10.68
CA ALA A 150 -19.80 -3.92 11.14
C ALA A 150 -21.09 -3.51 11.87
N ILE A 151 -21.11 -2.34 12.55
CA ILE A 151 -22.18 -2.02 13.51
C ILE A 151 -22.82 -0.63 13.36
N HIS A 152 -22.43 0.21 12.41
CA HIS A 152 -22.90 1.61 12.35
C HIS A 152 -24.42 1.78 12.26
N ASP A 153 -25.14 0.85 11.63
CA ASP A 153 -26.58 0.93 11.42
C ASP A 153 -27.42 0.52 12.63
N ARG A 154 -26.79 -0.05 13.68
CA ARG A 154 -27.54 -0.54 14.85
C ARG A 154 -28.05 0.62 15.72
N PRO A 155 -29.22 0.46 16.39
CA PRO A 155 -29.87 1.56 17.09
C PRO A 155 -29.05 2.20 18.21
N GLN A 156 -28.29 1.40 18.97
CA GLN A 156 -27.54 1.83 20.16
C GLN A 156 -26.03 1.99 19.91
N THR A 157 -25.60 2.01 18.65
CA THR A 157 -24.19 2.19 18.31
C THR A 157 -23.67 3.56 18.76
N PRO A 158 -22.53 3.62 19.48
CA PRO A 158 -21.89 4.88 19.85
C PRO A 158 -21.64 5.82 18.66
N ALA A 159 -21.68 7.13 18.91
CA ALA A 159 -21.61 8.14 17.86
C ALA A 159 -20.34 8.02 16.99
N HIS A 160 -19.20 7.66 17.58
CA HIS A 160 -17.95 7.51 16.85
C HIS A 160 -17.87 6.23 16.00
N TYR A 161 -18.83 5.31 16.11
CA TYR A 161 -18.96 4.15 15.22
C TYR A 161 -20.09 4.34 14.19
N LYS A 162 -20.61 5.57 14.02
CA LYS A 162 -21.65 5.86 13.02
C LYS A 162 -21.04 6.19 11.66
N LEU A 163 -21.75 5.76 10.62
CA LEU A 163 -21.51 6.09 9.22
C LEU A 163 -22.85 6.53 8.60
N PRO A 164 -22.83 7.40 7.57
CA PRO A 164 -24.04 7.91 6.95
C PRO A 164 -24.80 6.83 6.17
N ALA A 165 -26.13 6.92 6.18
CA ALA A 165 -26.95 6.18 5.22
C ALA A 165 -26.69 6.73 3.79
N PRO A 166 -26.74 5.89 2.73
CA PRO A 166 -27.20 4.50 2.70
C PRO A 166 -26.05 3.47 2.69
N LEU A 167 -24.95 3.74 3.40
CA LEU A 167 -23.91 2.72 3.58
C LEU A 167 -24.49 1.50 4.30
N ARG A 168 -24.12 0.32 3.81
CA ARG A 168 -24.50 -0.99 4.38
C ARG A 168 -23.47 -1.39 5.41
N THR A 169 -23.81 -2.32 6.30
CA THR A 169 -22.81 -2.98 7.14
C THR A 169 -22.13 -4.14 6.41
N VAL A 170 -20.93 -4.48 6.86
CA VAL A 170 -20.27 -5.75 6.52
C VAL A 170 -21.18 -6.92 6.93
N LEU A 171 -21.10 -8.00 6.17
CA LEU A 171 -21.74 -9.27 6.49
C LEU A 171 -20.68 -10.28 6.95
N PRO A 172 -20.56 -10.54 8.28
CA PRO A 172 -19.60 -11.50 8.80
C PRO A 172 -19.87 -12.94 8.34
N GLU A 173 -18.83 -13.75 8.22
CA GLU A 173 -18.94 -15.20 8.06
C GLU A 173 -19.64 -15.80 9.27
N ARG A 174 -20.70 -16.58 9.03
CA ARG A 174 -21.53 -17.15 10.09
C ARG A 174 -21.00 -18.52 10.50
N LEU A 175 -20.51 -18.61 11.73
CA LEU A 175 -20.08 -19.86 12.34
C LEU A 175 -21.23 -20.44 13.17
N PHE A 176 -21.69 -21.65 12.84
CA PHE A 176 -22.84 -22.29 13.49
C PHE A 176 -22.66 -23.80 13.72
N SER A 177 -21.48 -24.34 13.38
CA SER A 177 -21.13 -25.75 13.58
C SER A 177 -19.77 -25.83 14.23
N TYR A 178 -19.70 -26.46 15.40
CA TYR A 178 -18.48 -26.59 16.19
C TYR A 178 -18.13 -28.08 16.42
N PRO A 179 -16.84 -28.47 16.45
CA PRO A 179 -15.67 -27.60 16.29
C PRO A 179 -15.57 -27.03 14.87
N TYR A 180 -15.03 -25.81 14.76
CA TYR A 180 -14.74 -25.13 13.51
C TYR A 180 -13.23 -24.89 13.43
N GLU A 181 -12.66 -25.07 12.24
CA GLU A 181 -11.25 -24.81 11.98
C GLU A 181 -11.11 -24.27 10.56
N THR A 182 -10.36 -23.20 10.41
CA THR A 182 -9.96 -22.65 9.12
C THR A 182 -8.50 -22.19 9.17
N GLU A 183 -7.81 -22.33 8.04
CA GLU A 183 -6.52 -21.72 7.76
C GLU A 183 -6.72 -20.87 6.52
N THR A 184 -6.50 -19.57 6.65
CA THR A 184 -6.79 -18.58 5.60
C THR A 184 -5.81 -17.42 5.69
N VAL A 185 -6.02 -16.43 4.84
CA VAL A 185 -5.25 -15.20 4.82
C VAL A 185 -6.18 -13.99 4.93
N VAL A 186 -5.62 -12.87 5.38
CA VAL A 186 -6.22 -11.54 5.29
C VAL A 186 -5.18 -10.59 4.69
N ASN A 187 -5.58 -9.67 3.83
CA ASN A 187 -4.67 -8.69 3.28
C ASN A 187 -4.22 -7.69 4.36
N GLN A 188 -3.04 -7.09 4.18
CA GLN A 188 -2.57 -6.04 5.10
C GLN A 188 -3.52 -4.84 5.04
N TYR A 189 -3.71 -4.14 6.15
CA TYR A 189 -4.64 -3.02 6.26
C TYR A 189 -6.03 -3.36 5.71
N ALA A 190 -6.49 -4.58 5.98
CA ALA A 190 -7.82 -5.09 5.67
C ALA A 190 -8.33 -5.96 6.83
N ALA A 191 -9.55 -6.48 6.72
CA ALA A 191 -10.14 -7.29 7.79
C ALA A 191 -11.10 -8.37 7.32
N ASP A 192 -11.05 -9.50 8.02
CA ASP A 192 -12.05 -10.57 8.02
C ASP A 192 -13.01 -10.41 9.21
N TYR A 193 -14.25 -10.89 9.04
CA TYR A 193 -15.30 -10.75 10.03
C TYR A 193 -15.97 -12.11 10.26
N TYR A 194 -16.00 -12.56 11.50
CA TYR A 194 -16.66 -13.79 11.91
C TYR A 194 -17.76 -13.50 12.90
N THR A 195 -18.91 -14.14 12.78
CA THR A 195 -19.98 -14.09 13.79
C THR A 195 -20.33 -15.49 14.29
N PHE A 196 -20.51 -15.60 15.61
CA PHE A 196 -20.62 -16.87 16.32
C PHE A 196 -22.07 -17.12 16.74
N LEU A 197 -22.69 -18.15 16.16
CA LEU A 197 -24.05 -18.58 16.48
C LEU A 197 -23.99 -19.88 17.27
N GLY A 198 -24.85 -20.04 18.26
CA GLY A 198 -24.93 -21.23 19.09
C GLY A 198 -25.53 -20.94 20.45
N GLU A 199 -25.30 -21.84 21.40
CA GLU A 199 -25.62 -21.71 22.82
C GLU A 199 -24.44 -22.30 23.63
N GLY A 200 -24.29 -21.88 24.88
CA GLY A 200 -23.21 -22.29 25.78
C GLY A 200 -21.96 -21.44 25.67
N GLU A 201 -20.80 -22.07 25.87
CA GLU A 201 -19.49 -21.44 25.76
C GLU A 201 -18.67 -22.11 24.66
N ALA A 202 -17.73 -21.37 24.07
CA ALA A 202 -16.73 -21.89 23.16
C ALA A 202 -15.36 -21.30 23.48
N THR A 203 -14.31 -22.07 23.26
CA THR A 203 -12.93 -21.57 23.23
C THR A 203 -12.58 -21.20 21.80
N VAL A 204 -12.28 -19.91 21.58
CA VAL A 204 -11.74 -19.40 20.32
C VAL A 204 -10.23 -19.33 20.44
N THR A 205 -9.53 -20.00 19.53
CA THR A 205 -8.07 -19.96 19.41
C THR A 205 -7.70 -19.33 18.07
N PHE A 206 -6.88 -18.29 18.12
CA PHE A 206 -6.33 -17.62 16.96
C PHE A 206 -4.81 -17.81 16.95
N THR A 207 -4.23 -18.15 15.79
CA THR A 207 -2.78 -18.16 15.59
C THR A 207 -2.44 -17.52 14.25
N GLY A 208 -1.73 -16.39 14.29
CA GLY A 208 -1.27 -15.67 13.09
C GLY A 208 0.22 -15.86 12.84
N SER A 209 0.67 -15.62 11.61
CA SER A 209 2.09 -15.59 11.29
C SER A 209 2.82 -14.50 12.11
N THR A 210 4.10 -14.72 12.44
CA THR A 210 4.94 -13.74 13.14
C THR A 210 5.68 -12.81 12.18
N HIS A 211 5.84 -13.23 10.93
CA HIS A 211 6.48 -12.48 9.86
C HIS A 211 5.68 -12.65 8.57
N VAL A 212 5.87 -11.70 7.65
CA VAL A 212 5.31 -11.73 6.30
C VAL A 212 6.42 -11.37 5.31
N PRO A 213 6.52 -12.05 4.14
CA PRO A 213 7.50 -11.70 3.12
C PRO A 213 7.32 -10.26 2.63
N LEU A 214 8.43 -9.59 2.31
CA LEU A 214 8.35 -8.26 1.65
C LEU A 214 7.95 -8.38 0.18
N LEU A 215 8.48 -9.40 -0.49
CA LEU A 215 8.23 -9.72 -1.90
C LEU A 215 7.80 -11.18 -2.04
N GLU A 216 7.32 -11.56 -3.23
CA GLU A 216 7.02 -12.96 -3.59
C GLU A 216 8.29 -13.81 -3.78
N ILE A 217 9.46 -13.21 -3.59
CA ILE A 217 10.76 -13.85 -3.75
C ILE A 217 11.63 -13.62 -2.50
N GLN A 218 12.52 -14.58 -2.24
CA GLN A 218 13.57 -14.43 -1.24
C GLN A 218 14.79 -13.73 -1.85
N PRO A 219 15.69 -13.14 -1.04
CA PRO A 219 17.00 -12.66 -1.50
C PRO A 219 17.71 -13.68 -2.41
N ALA A 220 18.43 -13.20 -3.43
CA ALA A 220 19.11 -14.08 -4.39
C ALA A 220 20.24 -14.85 -3.71
N SER A 221 20.86 -14.22 -2.72
CA SER A 221 21.81 -14.82 -1.80
C SER A 221 21.55 -14.34 -0.35
N GLY A 222 22.18 -15.02 0.62
CA GLY A 222 22.15 -14.57 2.01
C GLY A 222 20.75 -14.40 2.62
N GLU A 223 20.57 -13.34 3.40
CA GLU A 223 19.34 -12.98 4.12
C GLU A 223 18.81 -11.58 3.73
N ARG A 224 19.55 -10.83 2.90
CA ARG A 224 19.26 -9.43 2.57
C ARG A 224 19.39 -9.13 1.08
N MET A 225 18.71 -8.06 0.67
CA MET A 225 18.78 -7.50 -0.68
C MET A 225 18.68 -5.98 -0.62
N TRP A 226 19.18 -5.31 -1.66
CA TRP A 226 18.84 -3.91 -1.88
C TRP A 226 17.44 -3.82 -2.44
N LEU A 227 16.58 -2.99 -1.84
CA LEU A 227 15.19 -2.82 -2.27
C LEU A 227 14.86 -1.34 -2.43
N ALA A 228 14.50 -0.94 -3.65
CA ALA A 228 13.72 0.27 -3.88
C ALA A 228 12.25 -0.08 -3.64
N GLN A 229 11.71 0.49 -2.57
CA GLN A 229 10.37 0.17 -2.11
C GLN A 229 9.30 0.82 -3.01
N ARG A 230 8.06 0.37 -2.86
CA ARG A 230 6.91 1.00 -3.53
C ARG A 230 6.65 2.41 -3.01
N ALA A 231 6.59 3.38 -3.92
CA ALA A 231 6.23 4.76 -3.63
C ALA A 231 5.68 5.40 -4.91
N ASN A 232 4.69 6.26 -4.77
CA ASN A 232 4.19 7.07 -5.88
C ASN A 232 5.14 8.25 -6.13
N TYR A 233 5.13 8.75 -7.36
CA TYR A 233 5.76 9.99 -7.78
C TYR A 233 7.23 10.12 -7.33
N SER A 234 7.98 9.02 -7.42
CA SER A 234 9.28 8.87 -6.78
C SER A 234 10.40 8.57 -7.78
N GLN A 235 11.62 8.93 -7.40
CA GLN A 235 12.85 8.61 -8.13
C GLN A 235 13.88 8.10 -7.14
N MET A 236 13.93 6.78 -6.99
CA MET A 236 14.79 6.10 -6.03
C MET A 236 16.12 5.73 -6.69
N GLN A 237 17.22 5.94 -5.97
CA GLN A 237 18.57 5.77 -6.49
C GLN A 237 19.46 5.01 -5.50
N LEU A 238 20.31 4.14 -6.04
CA LEU A 238 21.41 3.47 -5.36
C LEU A 238 22.68 3.73 -6.15
N THR A 239 23.56 4.61 -5.64
CA THR A 239 24.72 5.13 -6.39
C THR A 239 26.04 4.84 -5.70
N ARG A 240 27.08 4.47 -6.46
CA ARG A 240 28.44 4.24 -5.95
C ARG A 240 29.51 4.59 -6.98
N GLU A 241 30.63 5.13 -6.51
CA GLU A 241 31.83 5.36 -7.31
C GLU A 241 32.69 4.09 -7.41
N PHE A 242 33.24 3.81 -8.59
CA PHE A 242 34.22 2.76 -8.85
C PHE A 242 35.45 3.32 -9.56
N ASP A 243 36.63 2.89 -9.13
CA ASP A 243 37.91 3.20 -9.77
C ASP A 243 38.27 2.07 -10.75
N LEU A 244 38.15 2.35 -12.05
CA LEU A 244 38.55 1.44 -13.13
C LEU A 244 39.90 1.86 -13.75
N THR A 245 40.66 2.77 -13.12
CA THR A 245 41.88 3.35 -13.71
C THR A 245 43.01 2.33 -13.90
N ALA A 246 42.99 1.25 -13.14
CA ALA A 246 44.03 0.22 -13.13
C ALA A 246 43.73 -0.99 -14.03
N VAL A 247 42.58 -1.05 -14.70
CA VAL A 247 42.14 -2.19 -15.51
C VAL A 247 41.99 -1.80 -16.98
N GLU A 248 42.16 -2.76 -17.89
CA GLU A 248 42.01 -2.57 -19.35
C GLU A 248 40.60 -2.93 -19.86
N SER A 249 39.84 -3.66 -19.04
CA SER A 249 38.46 -4.06 -19.27
C SER A 249 37.77 -4.23 -17.91
N ALA A 250 36.46 -4.08 -17.87
CA ALA A 250 35.66 -4.31 -16.67
C ALA A 250 34.28 -4.85 -17.05
N THR A 251 33.72 -5.70 -16.21
CA THR A 251 32.40 -6.27 -16.41
C THR A 251 31.57 -6.08 -15.13
N LEU A 252 30.36 -5.56 -15.27
CA LEU A 252 29.39 -5.51 -14.18
C LEU A 252 28.48 -6.73 -14.25
N PHE A 253 28.32 -7.41 -13.12
CA PHE A 253 27.29 -8.41 -12.88
C PHE A 253 26.38 -7.95 -11.73
N TYR A 254 25.11 -8.28 -11.79
CA TYR A 254 24.16 -8.14 -10.69
C TYR A 254 22.95 -9.04 -10.93
N ASP A 255 22.26 -9.41 -9.86
CA ASP A 255 20.94 -10.02 -9.93
C ASP A 255 19.89 -8.93 -9.73
N VAL A 256 18.82 -9.00 -10.52
CA VAL A 256 17.67 -8.08 -10.44
C VAL A 256 16.36 -8.85 -10.39
N TYR A 257 15.46 -8.39 -9.53
CA TYR A 257 14.05 -8.75 -9.51
C TYR A 257 13.23 -7.47 -9.54
N TYR A 258 12.15 -7.46 -10.31
CA TYR A 258 11.26 -6.31 -10.39
C TYR A 258 9.81 -6.76 -10.49
N ASP A 259 8.94 -6.08 -9.76
CA ASP A 259 7.49 -6.16 -9.82
C ASP A 259 6.99 -4.71 -9.78
N ILE A 260 6.88 -4.10 -10.96
CA ILE A 260 6.60 -2.65 -11.13
C ILE A 260 5.54 -2.45 -12.22
N GLU A 261 4.85 -1.30 -12.23
CA GLU A 261 3.74 -1.07 -13.17
C GLU A 261 4.20 -1.15 -14.63
N ALA A 262 3.52 -2.00 -15.41
CA ALA A 262 3.86 -2.22 -16.81
C ALA A 262 3.62 -0.96 -17.66
N GLY A 263 4.70 -0.37 -18.16
CA GLY A 263 4.66 0.71 -19.13
C GLY A 263 4.51 2.13 -18.58
N TYR A 264 4.58 2.29 -17.25
CA TYR A 264 4.48 3.58 -16.56
C TYR A 264 5.62 3.73 -15.53
N ASP A 265 5.91 2.65 -14.82
CA ASP A 265 7.05 2.54 -13.93
C ASP A 265 8.26 1.93 -14.64
N PHE A 266 9.44 2.50 -14.38
CA PHE A 266 10.65 2.10 -15.07
C PHE A 266 11.86 2.06 -14.15
N ALA A 267 12.67 1.01 -14.32
CA ALA A 267 13.97 0.91 -13.68
C ALA A 267 15.13 0.89 -14.69
N TYR A 268 16.26 1.47 -14.27
CA TYR A 268 17.41 1.73 -15.11
C TYR A 268 18.71 1.38 -14.37
N VAL A 269 19.74 1.10 -15.17
CA VAL A 269 21.13 1.14 -14.71
C VAL A 269 21.85 2.21 -15.54
N THR A 270 22.44 3.19 -14.86
CA THR A 270 23.09 4.33 -15.50
C THR A 270 24.49 4.54 -14.96
N LEU A 271 25.33 5.17 -15.77
CA LEU A 271 26.74 5.43 -15.45
C LEU A 271 27.12 6.87 -15.77
N SER A 272 27.90 7.50 -14.89
CA SER A 272 28.50 8.82 -15.09
C SER A 272 30.02 8.76 -15.03
N THR A 273 30.70 9.55 -15.87
CA THR A 273 32.16 9.75 -15.88
C THR A 273 32.57 11.18 -15.52
N ASP A 274 31.60 12.03 -15.15
CA ASP A 274 31.76 13.47 -14.91
C ASP A 274 31.24 13.90 -13.53
N ASP A 275 31.40 13.01 -12.55
CA ASP A 275 31.00 13.22 -11.15
C ASP A 275 29.47 13.41 -10.98
N GLY A 276 28.68 12.67 -11.76
CA GLY A 276 27.22 12.65 -11.68
C GLY A 276 26.52 13.81 -12.40
N GLN A 277 27.23 14.62 -13.18
CA GLN A 277 26.65 15.72 -13.96
C GLN A 277 25.82 15.22 -15.13
N THR A 278 26.29 14.18 -15.83
CA THR A 278 25.55 13.50 -16.90
C THR A 278 25.57 11.98 -16.69
N TRP A 279 24.50 11.33 -17.13
CA TRP A 279 24.28 9.89 -16.95
C TRP A 279 23.97 9.24 -18.29
N ALA A 280 24.73 8.20 -18.63
CA ALA A 280 24.50 7.35 -19.79
C ALA A 280 23.77 6.07 -19.34
N SER A 281 22.76 5.65 -20.11
CA SER A 281 22.09 4.36 -19.87
C SER A 281 23.03 3.21 -20.22
N LEU A 282 23.03 2.18 -19.37
CA LEU A 282 23.62 0.88 -19.68
C LEU A 282 22.51 -0.03 -20.21
N GLU A 283 22.84 -0.84 -21.21
CA GLU A 283 21.92 -1.84 -21.76
C GLU A 283 22.24 -3.20 -21.14
N THR A 284 21.20 -3.95 -20.78
CA THR A 284 21.34 -5.31 -20.25
C THR A 284 20.52 -6.32 -21.04
N PRO A 285 20.88 -7.62 -21.00
CA PRO A 285 20.17 -8.66 -21.76
C PRO A 285 18.65 -8.73 -21.56
N HIS A 286 18.13 -8.40 -20.37
CA HIS A 286 16.71 -8.57 -20.05
C HIS A 286 15.89 -7.28 -20.01
N MET A 287 16.49 -6.12 -20.30
CA MET A 287 15.74 -4.88 -20.44
C MET A 287 14.80 -4.90 -21.66
N GLN A 288 13.63 -4.30 -21.49
CA GLN A 288 12.69 -3.98 -22.57
C GLN A 288 13.17 -2.74 -23.35
N SER A 289 12.41 -2.34 -24.38
CA SER A 289 12.76 -1.24 -25.29
C SER A 289 11.61 -0.22 -25.39
N LYS A 290 11.79 0.92 -26.08
CA LYS A 290 10.68 1.85 -26.41
C LYS A 290 9.64 1.31 -27.42
N ALA A 291 9.45 0.00 -27.51
CA ALA A 291 8.34 -0.55 -28.29
C ALA A 291 7.01 -0.10 -27.65
N ALA A 292 5.98 0.15 -28.47
CA ALA A 292 4.69 0.67 -27.97
C ALA A 292 3.96 -0.25 -26.96
N GLY A 293 4.35 -1.53 -26.87
CA GLY A 293 3.85 -2.44 -25.84
C GLY A 293 4.57 -2.34 -24.50
N ASP A 294 5.80 -1.83 -24.50
CA ASP A 294 6.69 -1.74 -23.34
C ASP A 294 6.71 -0.32 -22.75
N ASP A 295 6.51 0.72 -23.56
CA ASP A 295 6.39 2.14 -23.16
C ASP A 295 5.11 2.77 -23.75
N PRO A 296 3.91 2.28 -23.40
CA PRO A 296 2.65 2.87 -23.84
C PRO A 296 2.42 4.30 -23.33
N SER A 297 3.06 4.68 -22.21
CA SER A 297 2.99 6.03 -21.64
C SER A 297 3.88 7.04 -22.37
N ASP A 298 4.85 6.57 -23.17
CA ASP A 298 5.90 7.38 -23.81
C ASP A 298 6.68 8.24 -22.80
N SER A 299 6.91 7.69 -21.60
CA SER A 299 7.50 8.41 -20.47
C SER A 299 8.86 7.85 -20.01
N ALA A 300 9.30 6.72 -20.56
CA ALA A 300 10.60 6.15 -20.23
C ALA A 300 11.76 7.12 -20.58
N LEU A 301 12.71 7.27 -19.64
CA LEU A 301 13.83 8.21 -19.71
C LEU A 301 14.93 7.79 -20.70
N THR A 302 15.05 6.50 -21.01
CA THR A 302 16.11 5.93 -21.86
C THR A 302 15.52 4.98 -22.91
N ASN A 303 16.37 4.46 -23.81
CA ASN A 303 15.92 3.53 -24.85
C ASN A 303 15.66 2.10 -24.35
N THR A 304 16.20 1.74 -23.18
CA THR A 304 16.11 0.40 -22.58
C THR A 304 15.91 0.49 -21.08
N PHE A 305 15.02 -0.32 -20.54
CA PHE A 305 14.58 -0.23 -19.15
C PHE A 305 13.98 -1.55 -18.67
N TYR A 306 13.80 -1.70 -17.36
CA TYR A 306 12.89 -2.70 -16.81
C TYR A 306 11.51 -2.10 -16.59
N THR A 307 10.48 -2.87 -16.85
CA THR A 307 9.06 -2.60 -16.54
C THR A 307 8.32 -3.92 -16.44
N ASP A 308 7.10 -3.95 -15.87
CA ASP A 308 6.29 -5.15 -15.62
C ASP A 308 6.87 -6.05 -14.49
N LEU A 309 6.69 -7.37 -14.58
CA LEU A 309 7.11 -8.37 -13.60
C LEU A 309 8.20 -9.30 -14.16
N SER A 310 9.32 -9.43 -13.44
CA SER A 310 10.38 -10.38 -13.81
C SER A 310 10.03 -11.83 -13.45
N GLY A 311 9.23 -12.03 -12.40
CA GLY A 311 8.77 -13.33 -11.88
C GLY A 311 9.85 -14.18 -11.19
N GLN A 312 11.12 -13.84 -11.37
CA GLN A 312 12.29 -14.49 -10.77
C GLN A 312 13.48 -13.52 -10.75
N TRP A 313 14.55 -13.88 -10.04
CA TRP A 313 15.83 -13.20 -10.17
C TRP A 313 16.42 -13.43 -11.56
N LEU A 314 16.84 -12.35 -12.21
CA LEU A 314 17.55 -12.35 -13.48
C LEU A 314 18.98 -11.90 -13.24
N THR A 315 19.94 -12.67 -13.74
CA THR A 315 21.36 -12.29 -13.69
C THR A 315 21.72 -11.48 -14.93
N GLU A 316 22.27 -10.30 -14.70
CA GLU A 316 22.66 -9.36 -15.74
C GLU A 316 24.17 -9.30 -15.92
N THR A 317 24.58 -8.90 -17.11
CA THR A 317 25.98 -8.72 -17.50
C THR A 317 26.07 -7.50 -18.38
N VAL A 318 26.95 -6.57 -18.00
CA VAL A 318 27.20 -5.34 -18.74
C VAL A 318 28.70 -5.17 -18.96
N ASP A 319 29.09 -4.98 -20.22
CA ASP A 319 30.47 -4.65 -20.58
C ASP A 319 30.75 -3.18 -20.24
N LEU A 320 31.67 -2.95 -19.31
CA LEU A 320 32.15 -1.63 -18.91
C LEU A 320 33.51 -1.27 -19.53
N SER A 321 34.03 -2.07 -20.46
CA SER A 321 35.38 -1.89 -21.02
C SER A 321 35.59 -0.54 -21.71
N ALA A 322 34.52 0.08 -22.22
CA ALA A 322 34.58 1.45 -22.75
C ALA A 322 34.96 2.51 -21.69
N TYR A 323 34.80 2.19 -20.41
CA TYR A 323 35.08 3.05 -19.27
C TYR A 323 36.33 2.64 -18.49
N ALA A 324 37.05 1.60 -18.93
CA ALA A 324 38.34 1.23 -18.39
C ALA A 324 39.32 2.42 -18.43
N GLY A 325 40.13 2.58 -17.39
CA GLY A 325 41.03 3.73 -17.26
C GLY A 325 40.41 4.98 -16.61
N GLN A 326 39.16 4.93 -16.16
CA GLN A 326 38.43 6.08 -15.59
C GLN A 326 37.87 5.79 -14.19
N HIS A 327 37.51 6.85 -13.47
CA HIS A 327 36.57 6.77 -12.35
C HIS A 327 35.15 6.86 -12.91
N ILE A 328 34.24 6.04 -12.40
CA ILE A 328 32.84 6.02 -12.81
C ILE A 328 31.94 6.12 -11.58
N HIS A 329 30.74 6.69 -11.73
CA HIS A 329 29.63 6.48 -10.81
C HIS A 329 28.63 5.55 -11.48
N LEU A 330 28.28 4.46 -10.82
CA LEU A 330 27.22 3.54 -11.23
C LEU A 330 25.97 3.81 -10.39
N ARG A 331 24.80 3.80 -11.03
CA ARG A 331 23.51 4.02 -10.37
C ARG A 331 22.47 3.00 -10.84
N PHE A 332 21.81 2.37 -9.87
CA PHE A 332 20.49 1.76 -10.09
C PHE A 332 19.43 2.80 -9.77
N GLU A 333 18.41 2.89 -10.62
CA GLU A 333 17.38 3.91 -10.54
C GLU A 333 16.01 3.31 -10.79
N TYR A 334 15.01 3.67 -9.98
CA TYR A 334 13.61 3.28 -10.14
C TYR A 334 12.76 4.54 -10.11
N VAL A 335 12.03 4.79 -11.19
CA VAL A 335 11.17 5.96 -11.39
C VAL A 335 9.73 5.49 -11.45
N THR A 336 8.89 6.10 -10.62
CA THR A 336 7.46 5.78 -10.55
C THR A 336 6.58 6.92 -10.99
N ASP A 337 5.43 6.58 -11.54
CA ASP A 337 4.38 7.52 -11.88
C ASP A 337 3.56 7.92 -10.61
N PRO A 338 2.57 8.82 -10.70
CA PRO A 338 1.81 9.30 -9.54
C PRO A 338 0.88 8.30 -8.82
N ILE A 339 0.55 7.13 -9.38
CA ILE A 339 -0.46 6.22 -8.81
C ILE A 339 -0.11 4.78 -9.12
N LEU A 340 -0.61 3.83 -8.32
CA LEU A 340 -0.45 2.40 -8.57
C LEU A 340 1.01 1.94 -8.53
N ASN A 341 1.29 1.07 -7.57
CA ASN A 341 2.62 0.53 -7.39
C ASN A 341 2.53 -0.93 -6.95
N PHE A 342 3.59 -1.66 -7.25
CA PHE A 342 3.70 -3.10 -7.06
C PHE A 342 4.82 -3.42 -6.04
N GLY A 343 5.46 -4.59 -6.10
CA GLY A 343 6.51 -4.99 -5.16
C GLY A 343 7.76 -4.08 -5.15
N GLY A 344 8.07 -3.42 -6.26
CA GLY A 344 9.24 -2.54 -6.43
C GLY A 344 10.41 -3.23 -7.14
N LEU A 345 11.62 -2.72 -6.90
CA LEU A 345 12.86 -3.17 -7.55
C LEU A 345 13.86 -3.69 -6.52
N ALA A 346 14.29 -4.94 -6.65
CA ALA A 346 15.30 -5.56 -5.82
C ALA A 346 16.59 -5.85 -6.61
N ILE A 347 17.73 -5.59 -5.97
CA ILE A 347 19.07 -5.81 -6.53
C ILE A 347 19.90 -6.62 -5.51
N ASP A 348 20.67 -7.59 -6.01
CA ASP A 348 21.55 -8.42 -5.19
C ASP A 348 22.80 -8.82 -6.01
N ASN A 349 23.82 -9.40 -5.37
CA ASN A 349 25.01 -9.96 -6.00
C ASN A 349 25.70 -9.03 -7.01
N ILE A 350 25.97 -7.79 -6.63
CA ILE A 350 26.63 -6.80 -7.50
C ILE A 350 28.14 -7.04 -7.51
N LEU A 351 28.71 -7.33 -8.68
CA LEU A 351 30.12 -7.71 -8.84
C LEU A 351 30.80 -6.89 -9.94
N ILE A 352 32.04 -6.49 -9.69
CA ILE A 352 32.99 -6.07 -10.74
C ILE A 352 34.29 -6.85 -10.52
N PRO A 353 34.41 -8.07 -11.10
CA PRO A 353 35.50 -8.99 -10.78
C PRO A 353 36.90 -8.44 -11.07
N GLU A 354 37.06 -7.64 -12.11
CA GLU A 354 38.36 -7.11 -12.56
C GLU A 354 39.00 -6.16 -11.54
N ILE A 355 38.20 -5.54 -10.66
CA ILE A 355 38.67 -4.72 -9.52
C ILE A 355 38.43 -5.41 -8.17
N GLY A 356 37.94 -6.66 -8.17
CA GLY A 356 37.65 -7.45 -6.98
C GLY A 356 36.47 -6.92 -6.14
N PHE A 357 35.55 -6.16 -6.73
CA PHE A 357 34.37 -5.66 -6.02
C PHE A 357 33.29 -6.72 -5.93
N VAL A 358 32.71 -6.86 -4.73
CA VAL A 358 31.61 -7.78 -4.40
C VAL A 358 30.67 -7.09 -3.42
N ASP A 359 29.37 -7.15 -3.69
CA ASP A 359 28.29 -6.78 -2.78
C ASP A 359 27.13 -7.78 -2.88
N ASP A 360 26.93 -8.56 -1.81
CA ASP A 360 25.82 -9.52 -1.63
C ASP A 360 24.69 -8.93 -0.77
N ALA A 361 24.63 -7.60 -0.62
CA ALA A 361 23.63 -6.84 0.14
C ALA A 361 23.56 -7.14 1.66
N GLU A 362 24.42 -8.02 2.18
CA GLU A 362 24.45 -8.34 3.61
C GLU A 362 24.93 -7.16 4.46
N THR A 363 25.75 -6.29 3.88
CA THR A 363 26.24 -5.06 4.50
C THR A 363 26.40 -3.95 3.47
N ASN A 364 26.37 -2.68 3.90
CA ASN A 364 26.50 -1.56 2.96
C ASN A 364 27.95 -1.51 2.48
N GLN A 365 28.20 -1.87 1.22
CA GLN A 365 29.54 -1.79 0.62
C GLN A 365 29.95 -0.36 0.22
N GLY A 366 29.28 0.67 0.73
CA GLY A 366 29.55 2.09 0.49
C GLY A 366 28.70 2.69 -0.63
N TRP A 367 27.48 2.19 -0.80
CA TRP A 367 26.45 2.80 -1.63
C TRP A 367 25.81 3.98 -0.92
N ALA A 368 25.59 5.05 -1.69
CA ALA A 368 24.72 6.15 -1.33
C ALA A 368 23.29 5.78 -1.72
N THR A 369 22.38 5.81 -0.75
CA THR A 369 20.97 5.49 -0.95
C THR A 369 20.11 6.75 -0.99
N ALA A 370 19.15 6.77 -1.91
CA ALA A 370 18.01 7.68 -1.91
C ALA A 370 16.78 6.84 -2.21
N GLY A 371 16.04 6.43 -1.17
CA GLY A 371 14.84 5.57 -1.30
C GLY A 371 15.12 4.06 -1.34
N PHE A 372 16.32 3.62 -1.75
CA PHE A 372 16.74 2.23 -1.54
C PHE A 372 17.05 1.93 -0.07
N VAL A 373 16.71 0.72 0.37
CA VAL A 373 17.03 0.20 1.70
C VAL A 373 17.68 -1.17 1.62
N HIS A 374 18.42 -1.54 2.67
CA HIS A 374 18.76 -2.94 2.89
C HIS A 374 17.56 -3.65 3.53
N ALA A 375 16.87 -4.46 2.73
CA ALA A 375 15.72 -5.21 3.17
C ALA A 375 16.09 -6.65 3.54
N THR A 376 15.48 -7.18 4.59
CA THR A 376 15.44 -8.62 4.86
C THR A 376 14.36 -9.29 4.00
N ALA A 377 14.36 -10.61 3.91
CA ALA A 377 13.33 -11.33 3.14
C ALA A 377 11.88 -11.12 3.65
N ALA A 378 11.74 -10.85 4.94
CA ALA A 378 10.46 -10.70 5.61
C ALA A 378 10.52 -9.64 6.72
N ILE A 379 9.36 -9.13 7.10
CA ILE A 379 9.17 -8.14 8.18
C ILE A 379 8.23 -8.69 9.25
N PRO A 380 8.28 -8.15 10.49
CA PRO A 380 7.34 -8.53 11.54
C PRO A 380 5.89 -8.29 11.12
N GLN A 381 5.02 -9.26 11.43
CA GLN A 381 3.58 -9.18 11.19
C GLN A 381 2.85 -8.75 12.46
N GLN A 382 2.01 -7.72 12.36
CA GLN A 382 1.11 -7.31 13.43
C GLN A 382 -0.32 -7.78 13.16
N TRP A 383 -1.01 -8.18 14.23
CA TRP A 383 -2.40 -8.64 14.21
C TRP A 383 -3.23 -7.80 15.17
N HIS A 384 -4.44 -7.48 14.74
CA HIS A 384 -5.40 -6.70 15.52
C HIS A 384 -6.71 -7.47 15.60
N LEU A 385 -7.08 -7.88 16.81
CA LEU A 385 -8.29 -8.65 17.07
C LEU A 385 -9.25 -7.80 17.90
N GLN A 386 -10.42 -7.50 17.35
CA GLN A 386 -11.47 -6.79 18.07
C GLN A 386 -12.72 -7.67 18.16
N LEU A 387 -13.12 -7.98 19.39
CA LEU A 387 -14.36 -8.71 19.67
C LEU A 387 -15.46 -7.72 20.02
N ILE A 388 -16.54 -7.77 19.26
CA ILE A 388 -17.76 -7.01 19.49
C ILE A 388 -18.77 -7.97 20.12
N THR A 389 -19.18 -7.70 21.34
CA THR A 389 -20.31 -8.37 22.03
C THR A 389 -21.44 -7.38 22.25
N PHE A 390 -22.57 -7.84 22.78
CA PHE A 390 -23.74 -7.00 22.99
C PHE A 390 -24.27 -7.18 24.41
N GLU A 391 -24.50 -6.06 25.10
CA GLU A 391 -25.13 -6.01 26.43
C GLU A 391 -26.43 -5.20 26.32
N ASP A 392 -27.58 -5.88 26.40
CA ASP A 392 -28.91 -5.27 26.22
C ASP A 392 -29.04 -4.43 24.93
N GLY A 393 -28.43 -4.90 23.84
CA GLY A 393 -28.40 -4.24 22.53
C GLY A 393 -27.27 -3.21 22.35
N VAL A 394 -26.51 -2.88 23.40
CA VAL A 394 -25.37 -1.96 23.33
C VAL A 394 -24.13 -2.74 22.88
N PRO A 395 -23.47 -2.34 21.77
CA PRO A 395 -22.21 -2.94 21.38
C PRO A 395 -21.10 -2.66 22.42
N VAL A 396 -20.41 -3.72 22.84
CA VAL A 396 -19.23 -3.67 23.71
C VAL A 396 -18.04 -4.19 22.93
N ILE A 397 -17.03 -3.34 22.76
CA ILE A 397 -15.82 -3.65 21.97
C ILE A 397 -14.71 -4.01 22.94
N ARG A 398 -14.07 -5.15 22.71
CA ARG A 398 -12.89 -5.59 23.46
C ARG A 398 -11.75 -5.90 22.48
N GLU A 399 -10.65 -5.19 22.63
CA GLU A 399 -9.39 -5.57 21.99
C GLU A 399 -8.83 -6.83 22.65
N ILE A 400 -8.39 -7.77 21.83
CA ILE A 400 -7.73 -8.99 22.29
C ILE A 400 -6.24 -8.83 22.05
N ALA A 401 -5.51 -8.56 23.13
CA ALA A 401 -4.06 -8.36 23.09
C ALA A 401 -3.35 -9.62 22.58
N MET A 402 -2.51 -9.43 21.57
CA MET A 402 -1.66 -10.48 20.98
C MET A 402 -0.39 -10.68 21.81
N ASN A 403 0.12 -11.92 21.86
CA ASN A 403 1.42 -12.20 22.47
C ASN A 403 2.53 -12.23 21.42
N GLU A 404 3.78 -12.35 21.87
CA GLU A 404 4.98 -12.37 21.00
C GLU A 404 4.98 -13.53 19.97
N THR A 405 4.19 -14.58 20.21
CA THR A 405 4.04 -15.72 19.30
C THR A 405 2.83 -15.59 18.36
N ASN A 406 2.13 -14.46 18.38
CA ASN A 406 0.89 -14.20 17.65
C ASN A 406 -0.17 -15.30 17.82
N SER A 407 -0.30 -15.87 19.03
CA SER A 407 -1.24 -16.94 19.34
C SER A 407 -2.01 -16.67 20.62
N ILE A 408 -3.33 -16.76 20.61
CA ILE A 408 -4.18 -16.46 21.77
C ILE A 408 -5.38 -17.40 21.81
N ALA A 409 -5.83 -17.74 23.01
CA ALA A 409 -7.09 -18.44 23.24
C ALA A 409 -7.94 -17.69 24.27
N PHE A 410 -9.24 -17.58 24.02
CA PHE A 410 -10.18 -16.94 24.93
C PHE A 410 -11.54 -17.64 24.91
N LEU A 411 -12.25 -17.55 26.04
CA LEU A 411 -13.63 -18.04 26.15
C LEU A 411 -14.59 -17.01 25.55
N LEU A 412 -15.60 -17.51 24.86
CA LEU A 412 -16.69 -16.74 24.27
C LEU A 412 -18.02 -17.38 24.66
N SER A 413 -18.94 -16.59 25.21
CA SER A 413 -20.32 -17.03 25.40
C SER A 413 -21.07 -16.96 24.07
N LEU A 414 -21.72 -18.06 23.72
CA LEU A 414 -22.59 -18.17 22.56
C LEU A 414 -24.06 -17.90 22.90
N ASP A 415 -24.40 -17.80 24.19
CA ASP A 415 -25.74 -17.47 24.68
C ASP A 415 -26.07 -16.00 24.40
N ASN A 416 -26.67 -15.75 23.23
CA ASN A 416 -26.97 -14.40 22.76
C ASN A 416 -28.43 -14.24 22.34
N ASN A 417 -28.97 -13.04 22.44
CA ASN A 417 -30.28 -12.73 21.87
C ASN A 417 -30.25 -12.87 20.35
N VAL A 418 -31.42 -13.08 19.75
CA VAL A 418 -31.57 -13.05 18.29
C VAL A 418 -31.08 -11.70 17.78
N ASP A 419 -30.20 -11.73 16.78
CA ASP A 419 -29.52 -10.57 16.20
C ASP A 419 -28.53 -9.84 17.13
N GLU A 420 -28.01 -10.50 18.18
CA GLU A 420 -26.96 -9.97 19.06
C GLU A 420 -25.73 -10.92 19.13
N TYR A 421 -25.41 -11.57 18.01
CA TYR A 421 -24.29 -12.51 17.94
C TYR A 421 -22.94 -11.79 18.00
N PRO A 422 -21.96 -12.29 18.78
CA PRO A 422 -20.61 -11.74 18.83
C PRO A 422 -20.00 -11.68 17.44
N ILE A 423 -19.19 -10.65 17.20
CA ILE A 423 -18.45 -10.47 15.95
C ILE A 423 -16.96 -10.36 16.29
N LEU A 424 -16.13 -11.22 15.73
CA LEU A 424 -14.67 -11.08 15.76
C LEU A 424 -14.22 -10.43 14.46
N VAL A 425 -13.58 -9.27 14.58
CA VAL A 425 -12.85 -8.60 13.51
C VAL A 425 -11.39 -9.06 13.60
N VAL A 426 -10.89 -9.65 12.52
CA VAL A 426 -9.50 -10.10 12.38
C VAL A 426 -8.84 -9.20 11.34
N ALA A 427 -7.89 -8.37 11.77
CA ALA A 427 -7.17 -7.47 10.89
C ALA A 427 -5.65 -7.64 11.02
N ALA A 428 -4.92 -7.30 9.97
CA ALA A 428 -3.47 -7.43 9.91
C ALA A 428 -2.83 -6.15 9.39
N THR A 429 -1.64 -5.81 9.90
CA THR A 429 -0.84 -4.72 9.35
C THR A 429 0.64 -5.08 9.30
N ALA A 430 1.26 -4.83 8.15
CA ALA A 430 2.69 -4.84 7.96
C ALA A 430 3.00 -3.79 6.89
N PRO A 431 3.91 -2.85 7.14
CA PRO A 431 4.20 -1.79 6.19
C PRO A 431 4.85 -2.37 4.92
N MET A 432 4.63 -1.73 3.77
CA MET A 432 5.36 -1.95 2.51
C MET A 432 5.18 -3.30 1.79
N THR A 433 4.62 -4.34 2.42
CA THR A 433 4.32 -5.60 1.73
C THR A 433 2.95 -5.60 1.07
N LEU A 434 2.85 -6.28 -0.07
CA LEU A 434 1.61 -6.62 -0.76
C LEU A 434 1.16 -8.06 -0.48
N GLN A 435 1.91 -8.78 0.35
CA GLN A 435 1.66 -10.18 0.68
C GLN A 435 0.62 -10.27 1.81
N PRO A 436 -0.37 -11.16 1.67
CA PRO A 436 -1.39 -11.31 2.69
C PRO A 436 -0.81 -12.02 3.93
N ALA A 437 -1.42 -11.75 5.09
CA ALA A 437 -1.03 -12.34 6.37
C ALA A 437 -1.78 -13.67 6.56
N HIS A 438 -1.06 -14.72 6.93
CA HIS A 438 -1.64 -16.05 7.17
C HIS A 438 -2.07 -16.24 8.62
N TYR A 439 -3.25 -16.81 8.85
CA TYR A 439 -3.70 -17.21 10.18
C TYR A 439 -4.56 -18.47 10.19
N GLN A 440 -4.68 -19.04 11.38
CA GLN A 440 -5.56 -20.15 11.69
C GLN A 440 -6.55 -19.70 12.79
N LEU A 441 -7.83 -20.02 12.59
CA LEU A 441 -8.90 -19.81 13.56
C LEU A 441 -9.53 -21.16 13.90
N ASN A 442 -9.52 -21.50 15.19
CA ASN A 442 -10.12 -22.73 15.70
C ASN A 442 -11.15 -22.37 16.79
N VAL A 443 -12.33 -22.98 16.74
CA VAL A 443 -13.41 -22.78 17.71
C VAL A 443 -13.89 -24.13 18.21
N THR A 444 -13.74 -24.39 19.50
CA THR A 444 -14.18 -25.65 20.14
C THR A 444 -15.22 -25.38 21.23
N PRO A 445 -16.24 -26.25 21.42
CA PRO A 445 -17.17 -26.17 22.53
C PRO A 445 -16.53 -26.31 23.91
#